data_AF-A0A2G9QFP3-F1
#
_entry.id   AF-A0A2G9QFP3-F1
#
_cell.length_a   1.000
_cell.length_b   1.000
_cell.length_c   1.000
_cell.angle_alpha   90.00
_cell.angle_beta   90.00
_cell.angle_gamma   90.00
#
_symmetry.space_group_name_H-M   'P 1'
#
loop_
_entity.id
_entity.type
_entity.pdbx_description
1 polymer ?
#
loop_
_entity_poly.entity_id
_entity_poly.type
_entity_poly.pdbx_seq_one_letter_code
_entity_poly.pdbx_strand_id
1 'polypeptide(L)'
;MQTSLNFFLNPISSTITIPSENGISSYTVTLAAYSDETCTLPLQGSDTLIVGSILYLGIFSPDLNGDAFTLRAEKCFATPTNDSNSNLNVILVDGG
;
A
#
# COMPACT_ATOMS: atom_id res chain seq x y z
N MET A 1 -3.49 -63.69 -24.90
CA MET A 1 -4.50 -62.71 -25.36
C MET A 1 -4.62 -61.65 -24.29
N GLN A 2 -4.30 -60.40 -24.59
CA GLN A 2 -4.47 -59.27 -23.67
C GLN A 2 -5.67 -58.45 -24.15
N THR A 3 -6.72 -58.39 -23.35
CA THR A 3 -7.91 -57.58 -23.63
C THR A 3 -7.82 -56.30 -22.82
N SER A 4 -7.73 -55.14 -23.48
CA SER A 4 -7.77 -53.83 -22.82
C SER A 4 -9.18 -53.26 -22.86
N LEU A 5 -9.69 -52.80 -21.72
CA LEU A 5 -10.97 -52.13 -21.60
C LEU A 5 -10.83 -50.67 -22.04
N ASN A 6 -11.31 -50.34 -23.25
CA ASN A 6 -11.32 -48.98 -23.77
C ASN A 6 -12.67 -48.31 -23.44
N PHE A 7 -12.80 -47.82 -22.21
CA PHE A 7 -14.03 -47.18 -21.71
C PHE A 7 -13.69 -45.84 -21.05
N PHE A 8 -14.38 -44.77 -21.43
CA PHE A 8 -14.26 -43.45 -20.76
C PHE A 8 -15.20 -43.41 -19.55
N LEU A 9 -14.63 -43.43 -18.36
CA LEU A 9 -15.39 -43.20 -17.13
C LEU A 9 -15.60 -41.69 -16.96
N ASN A 10 -16.85 -41.24 -17.10
CA ASN A 10 -17.28 -39.90 -16.71
C ASN A 10 -18.08 -40.01 -15.40
N PRO A 11 -17.42 -40.15 -14.24
CA PRO A 11 -18.12 -40.25 -12.97
C PRO A 11 -18.94 -38.98 -12.73
N ILE A 12 -20.19 -39.16 -12.35
CA ILE A 12 -21.06 -38.05 -11.96
C ILE A 12 -20.57 -37.58 -10.58
N SER A 13 -19.90 -36.42 -10.54
CA SER A 13 -19.47 -35.78 -9.30
C SER A 13 -20.45 -34.65 -8.96
N SER A 14 -21.11 -34.75 -7.80
CA SER A 14 -21.88 -33.64 -7.25
C SER A 14 -20.92 -32.62 -6.63
N THR A 15 -20.59 -31.59 -7.38
CA THR A 15 -19.79 -30.46 -6.88
C THR A 15 -20.73 -29.34 -6.46
N ILE A 16 -20.65 -28.91 -5.20
CA ILE A 16 -21.33 -27.70 -4.72
C ILE A 16 -20.30 -26.59 -4.71
N THR A 17 -20.43 -25.64 -5.63
CA THR A 17 -19.62 -24.42 -5.65
C THR A 17 -20.26 -23.41 -4.72
N ILE A 18 -19.69 -23.22 -3.54
CA ILE A 18 -20.09 -22.16 -2.63
C ILE A 18 -19.25 -20.93 -3.01
N PRO A 19 -19.83 -19.87 -3.59
CA PRO A 19 -19.08 -18.65 -3.84
C PRO A 19 -18.65 -18.05 -2.49
N SER A 20 -17.35 -17.85 -2.30
CA SER A 20 -16.84 -17.16 -1.11
C SER A 20 -17.28 -15.70 -1.13
N GLU A 21 -17.61 -15.14 0.04
CA GLU A 21 -17.85 -13.70 0.16
C GLU A 21 -16.61 -12.93 -0.26
N ASN A 22 -16.78 -11.89 -1.08
CA ASN A 22 -15.69 -11.02 -1.50
C ASN A 22 -15.07 -10.36 -0.26
N GLY A 23 -13.88 -10.78 0.13
CA GLY A 23 -13.16 -10.21 1.27
C GLY A 23 -12.72 -8.77 0.97
N ILE A 24 -12.92 -7.87 1.93
CA ILE A 24 -12.34 -6.52 1.89
C ILE A 24 -10.92 -6.64 2.44
N SER A 25 -9.92 -6.24 1.64
CA SER A 25 -8.52 -6.18 2.06
C SER A 25 -7.98 -4.75 1.90
N SER A 26 -6.97 -4.41 2.69
CA SER A 26 -6.30 -3.12 2.67
C SER A 26 -4.79 -3.32 2.72
N TYR A 27 -4.04 -2.46 2.03
CA TYR A 27 -2.58 -2.41 2.12
C TYR A 27 -2.14 -1.38 3.15
N THR A 28 -1.09 -1.69 3.89
CA THR A 28 -0.46 -0.73 4.81
C THR A 28 0.44 0.21 4.01
N VAL A 29 0.23 1.52 4.13
CA VAL A 29 1.10 2.55 3.57
C VAL A 29 1.74 3.32 4.71
N THR A 30 3.05 3.58 4.61
CA THR A 30 3.83 4.29 5.61
C THR A 30 4.46 5.54 4.99
N LEU A 31 4.36 6.65 5.71
CA LEU A 31 5.07 7.90 5.42
C LEU A 31 6.20 8.04 6.44
N ALA A 32 7.41 8.29 5.98
CA ALA A 32 8.57 8.57 6.81
C ALA A 32 9.25 9.87 6.38
N ALA A 33 9.87 10.55 7.34
CA ALA A 33 10.66 11.75 7.10
C ALA A 33 12.15 11.44 7.32
N TYR A 34 13.01 12.03 6.51
CA TYR A 34 14.45 11.78 6.49
C TYR A 34 15.23 13.09 6.51
N SER A 35 16.41 13.02 7.11
CA SER A 35 17.36 14.14 7.18
C SER A 35 18.31 14.21 5.99
N ASP A 36 18.36 13.15 5.17
CA ASP A 36 19.24 13.00 4.02
C ASP A 36 18.47 12.74 2.73
N GLU A 37 19.05 13.17 1.61
CA GLU A 37 18.48 12.99 0.26
C GLU A 37 18.34 11.52 -0.13
N THR A 38 19.18 10.64 0.42
CA THR A 38 19.17 9.21 0.12
C THR A 38 18.11 8.42 0.91
N CYS A 39 17.32 9.09 1.75
CA CYS A 39 16.26 8.48 2.57
C CYS A 39 16.76 7.32 3.44
N THR A 40 17.93 7.47 4.08
CA THR A 40 18.55 6.42 4.91
C THR A 40 18.54 6.74 6.41
N LEU A 41 18.41 8.01 6.78
CA LEU A 41 18.44 8.52 8.15
C LEU A 41 17.06 9.04 8.56
N PRO A 42 16.16 8.16 9.04
CA PRO A 42 14.80 8.53 9.40
C PRO A 42 14.79 9.40 10.66
N LEU A 43 13.99 10.46 10.62
CA LEU A 43 13.75 11.36 11.74
C LEU A 43 12.77 10.73 12.73
N GLN A 44 13.06 10.90 14.02
CA GLN A 44 12.20 10.51 15.12
C GLN A 44 11.34 11.68 15.59
N GLY A 45 10.20 11.40 16.23
CA GLY A 45 9.29 12.45 16.71
C GLY A 45 9.89 13.38 17.77
N SER A 46 11.01 13.01 18.38
CA SER A 46 11.78 13.84 19.32
C SER A 46 12.83 14.73 18.66
N ASP A 47 13.13 14.49 17.37
CA ASP A 47 14.20 15.21 16.68
C ASP A 47 13.76 16.62 16.35
N THR A 48 14.67 17.58 16.54
CA THR A 48 14.40 18.99 16.24
C THR A 48 15.05 19.35 14.90
N LEU A 49 14.28 19.97 14.00
CA LEU A 49 14.80 20.56 12.78
C LEU A 49 14.92 22.08 12.90
N ILE A 50 15.98 22.60 12.29
CA ILE A 50 16.20 24.04 12.16
C ILE A 50 15.44 24.53 10.92
N VAL A 51 14.78 25.68 11.05
CA VAL A 51 14.13 26.34 9.92
C VAL A 51 15.17 26.65 8.83
N GLY A 52 14.87 26.24 7.60
CA GLY A 52 15.79 26.37 6.45
C GLY A 52 16.49 25.07 6.07
N SER A 53 16.44 24.03 6.92
CA SER A 53 16.85 22.68 6.52
C SER A 53 15.88 22.07 5.50
N ILE A 54 16.40 21.19 4.64
CA ILE A 54 15.58 20.41 3.71
C ILE A 54 15.04 19.18 4.45
N LEU A 55 13.73 18.94 4.30
CA LEU A 55 13.05 17.75 4.82
C LEU A 55 12.72 16.82 3.65
N TYR A 56 13.23 15.60 3.69
CA TYR A 56 12.94 14.58 2.69
C TYR A 56 11.80 13.68 3.18
N LEU A 57 10.81 13.41 2.33
CA LEU A 57 9.65 12.58 2.66
C LEU A 57 9.62 11.34 1.76
N GLY A 58 9.45 10.17 2.35
CA GLY A 58 9.29 8.90 1.65
C GLY A 58 7.94 8.26 1.95
N ILE A 59 7.27 7.77 0.92
CA ILE A 59 6.02 7.00 1.02
C ILE A 59 6.29 5.61 0.47
N PHE A 60 5.98 4.58 1.24
CA PHE A 60 6.19 3.19 0.83
C PHE A 60 5.10 2.28 1.38
N SER A 61 4.90 1.14 0.73
CA SER A 61 3.99 0.10 1.17
C SER A 61 4.72 -1.25 1.07
N PRO A 62 5.09 -1.88 2.18
CA PRO A 62 5.93 -3.07 2.17
C PRO A 62 5.22 -4.29 1.55
N ASP A 63 3.90 -4.33 1.63
CA ASP A 63 3.08 -5.47 1.20
C ASP A 63 2.47 -5.28 -0.20
N LEU A 64 2.73 -4.15 -0.86
CA LEU A 64 2.15 -3.83 -2.16
C LEU A 64 2.89 -4.54 -3.29
N ASN A 65 2.16 -5.24 -4.15
CA ASN A 65 2.72 -5.77 -5.38
C ASN A 65 3.03 -4.64 -6.37
N GLY A 66 4.31 -4.26 -6.46
CA GLY A 66 4.79 -3.19 -7.33
C GLY A 66 4.63 -3.45 -8.84
N ASP A 67 4.41 -4.70 -9.26
CA ASP A 67 4.13 -5.02 -10.67
C ASP A 67 2.66 -4.73 -11.05
N ALA A 68 1.77 -4.77 -10.05
CA ALA A 68 0.33 -4.56 -10.25
C ALA A 68 -0.13 -3.16 -9.86
N PHE A 69 0.59 -2.49 -8.96
CA PHE A 69 0.19 -1.21 -8.39
C PHE A 69 1.36 -0.23 -8.33
N THR A 70 1.05 1.06 -8.48
CA THR A 70 1.98 2.16 -8.25
C THR A 70 1.43 3.07 -7.16
N LEU A 71 2.30 3.52 -6.26
CA LEU A 71 1.94 4.50 -5.24
C LEU A 71 1.94 5.91 -5.85
N ARG A 72 0.85 6.64 -5.67
CA ARG A 72 0.68 8.03 -6.14
C ARG A 72 0.15 8.88 -4.99
N ALA A 73 0.84 9.99 -4.71
CA ALA A 73 0.39 10.96 -3.73
C ALA A 73 -0.50 12.00 -4.44
N GLU A 74 -1.82 11.83 -4.34
CA GLU A 74 -2.76 12.78 -4.96
C GLU A 74 -2.82 14.12 -4.22
N LYS A 75 -2.75 14.07 -2.88
CA LYS A 75 -2.79 15.25 -2.01
C LYS A 75 -1.93 15.05 -0.78
N CYS A 76 -1.09 16.04 -0.46
CA CYS A 76 -0.29 16.07 0.75
C CYS A 76 -0.31 17.49 1.32
N PHE A 77 -0.48 17.61 2.63
CA PHE A 77 -0.53 18.90 3.31
C PHE A 77 -0.01 18.79 4.74
N ALA A 78 0.48 19.91 5.27
CA ALA A 78 0.90 20.03 6.66
C ALA A 78 -0.16 20.79 7.47
N THR A 79 -0.41 20.35 8.70
CA THR A 79 -1.30 21.00 9.68
C THR A 79 -0.51 21.32 10.95
N PRO A 80 -0.84 22.40 11.67
CA PRO A 80 -0.19 22.73 12.94
C PRO A 80 -0.69 21.86 14.10
N THR A 81 -1.68 21.00 13.87
CA THR A 81 -2.27 20.09 14.84
C THR A 81 -2.26 18.66 14.29
N ASN A 82 -2.49 17.69 15.18
CA ASN A 82 -2.63 16.28 14.80
C ASN A 82 -4.01 15.95 14.17
N ASP A 83 -4.87 16.95 13.96
CA ASP A 83 -6.17 16.76 13.33
C ASP A 83 -6.04 16.89 11.81
N SER A 84 -6.19 15.76 11.11
CA SER A 84 -6.13 15.70 9.65
C SER A 84 -7.27 16.43 8.96
N ASN A 85 -8.34 16.78 9.67
CA ASN A 85 -9.48 17.55 9.15
C ASN A 85 -9.36 19.06 9.47
N SER A 86 -8.23 19.51 9.99
CA SER A 86 -7.99 20.93 10.27
C SER A 86 -8.19 21.78 9.01
N ASN A 87 -9.03 22.80 9.14
CA ASN A 87 -9.24 23.82 8.09
C ASN A 87 -7.97 24.65 7.81
N LEU A 88 -7.05 24.70 8.78
CA LEU A 88 -5.76 25.35 8.63
C LEU A 88 -4.74 24.31 8.17
N ASN A 89 -4.36 24.38 6.89
CA ASN A 89 -3.37 23.52 6.28
C ASN A 89 -2.52 24.29 5.25
N VAL A 90 -1.35 23.74 4.97
CA VAL A 90 -0.46 24.20 3.89
C VAL A 90 -0.27 23.05 2.92
N ILE A 91 -0.67 23.26 1.66
CA ILE A 91 -0.61 22.25 0.61
C ILE A 91 0.86 22.06 0.17
N LEU A 92 1.30 20.81 0.13
CA LEU A 92 2.62 20.38 -0.35
C LEU A 92 2.51 19.73 -1.73
N VAL A 93 1.45 18.94 -1.97
CA VAL A 93 1.14 18.28 -3.24
C VAL A 93 -0.37 18.38 -3.48
N ASP A 94 -0.75 18.69 -4.72
CA ASP A 94 -2.14 18.71 -5.19
C ASP A 94 -2.21 18.29 -6.66
N GLY A 95 -2.92 17.20 -6.94
CA GLY A 95 -3.09 16.67 -8.30
C GLY A 95 -1.85 15.98 -8.89
N GLY A 96 -0.96 15.47 -8.03
CA GLY A 96 0.18 14.62 -8.43
C GLY A 96 -0.26 13.34 -9.10
#